data_AF-A0AA52FHG8-F1
#
_entry.id   AF-A0AA52FHG8-F1
#
_cell.length_a   1.000
_cell.length_b   1.000
_cell.length_c   1.000
_cell.angle_alpha   90.00
_cell.angle_beta   90.00
_cell.angle_gamma   90.00
#
_symmetry.space_group_name_H-M   'P 1'
#
loop_
_entity.id
_entity.type
_entity.pdbx_description
1 polymer ?
#
loop_
_entity_poly.entity_id
_entity_poly.type
_entity_poly.pdbx_seq_one_letter_code
_entity_poly.pdbx_strand_id
1 'polypeptide(L)'
;MPDAALTTGAEGVGLLRTELPFLNHRAWPIRKQHAATLVPVRRALTGQVVTARTFDFADDKLPPFLAEGREGGRLGRGLPLMLAQPDAFADQFRSLLSAGADTTCGS
;
A
#
# COMPACT_ATOMS: atom_id res chain seq x y z
N MET A 1 -11.44 -5.44 -4.65
CA MET A 1 -11.54 -6.86 -5.03
C MET A 1 -10.45 -7.64 -4.30
N PRO A 2 -10.71 -8.19 -3.09
CA PRO A 2 -9.75 -8.99 -2.34
C PRO A 2 -9.80 -10.51 -2.66
N ASP A 3 -10.66 -10.96 -3.58
CA ASP A 3 -10.97 -12.39 -3.76
C ASP A 3 -9.87 -13.27 -4.36
N ALA A 4 -8.92 -12.74 -5.13
CA ALA A 4 -7.97 -13.59 -5.86
C ALA A 4 -6.94 -14.30 -4.97
N ALA A 5 -6.72 -13.83 -3.73
CA ALA A 5 -5.72 -14.42 -2.83
C ALA A 5 -6.30 -15.52 -1.92
N LEU A 6 -7.63 -15.60 -1.78
CA LEU A 6 -8.28 -16.52 -0.83
C LEU A 6 -8.55 -17.91 -1.44
N THR A 7 -8.35 -18.10 -2.75
CA THR A 7 -8.70 -19.33 -3.49
C THR A 7 -7.53 -20.26 -3.80
N THR A 8 -6.29 -19.82 -3.62
CA THR A 8 -5.12 -20.69 -3.63
C THR A 8 -4.72 -20.94 -2.18
N GLY A 9 -4.50 -22.20 -1.81
CA GLY A 9 -4.09 -22.64 -0.46
C GLY A 9 -2.70 -22.15 -0.03
N ALA A 10 -2.46 -20.84 -0.15
CA ALA A 10 -1.29 -20.15 0.31
C ALA A 10 -1.43 -19.92 1.82
N GLU A 11 -0.38 -20.24 2.58
CA GLU A 11 -0.24 -19.89 4.00
C GLU A 11 -0.01 -18.37 4.17
N GLY A 12 -0.93 -17.54 3.68
CA GLY A 12 -0.83 -16.08 3.72
C GLY A 12 -0.87 -15.38 2.37
N VAL A 13 -0.89 -14.05 2.44
CA VAL A 13 -0.66 -13.18 1.27
C VAL A 13 0.84 -12.91 1.17
N GLY A 14 1.49 -13.60 0.22
CA GLY A 14 2.93 -13.46 -0.01
C GLY A 14 3.37 -12.05 -0.44
N LEU A 15 2.48 -11.24 -1.02
CA LEU A 15 2.74 -9.82 -1.33
C LEU A 15 1.45 -9.00 -1.46
N LEU A 16 1.17 -8.13 -0.48
CA LEU A 16 0.11 -7.14 -0.53
C LEU A 16 0.60 -5.88 -1.25
N ARG A 17 0.09 -5.64 -2.46
CA ARG A 17 0.32 -4.41 -3.22
C ARG A 17 -0.56 -3.29 -2.69
N THR A 18 0.05 -2.28 -2.08
CA THR A 18 -0.70 -1.21 -1.43
C THR A 18 -1.12 -0.10 -2.39
N GLU A 19 -0.56 -0.05 -3.61
CA GLU A 19 -0.84 1.00 -4.61
C GLU A 19 -2.23 0.89 -5.26
N LEU A 20 -2.74 -0.34 -5.40
CA LEU A 20 -3.91 -0.63 -6.23
C LEU A 20 -5.17 0.18 -5.85
N PRO A 21 -5.51 0.40 -4.57
CA PRO A 21 -6.65 1.22 -4.19
C PRO A 21 -6.51 2.70 -4.55
N PHE A 22 -5.28 3.18 -4.81
CA PHE A 22 -4.98 4.60 -4.96
C PHE A 22 -4.69 5.01 -6.41
N LEU A 23 -4.79 4.11 -7.38
CA LEU A 23 -4.50 4.38 -8.80
C LEU A 23 -5.34 5.49 -9.43
N ASN A 24 -6.50 5.84 -8.84
CA ASN A 24 -7.37 6.90 -9.35
C ASN A 24 -7.48 8.10 -8.38
N HIS A 25 -6.66 8.15 -7.34
CA HIS A 25 -6.68 9.27 -6.39
C HIS A 25 -6.14 10.55 -7.04
N ARG A 26 -6.57 11.69 -6.51
CA ARG A 26 -6.12 13.03 -6.95
C ARG A 26 -5.14 13.70 -5.98
N ALA A 27 -4.71 12.99 -4.94
CA ALA A 27 -3.70 13.44 -3.99
C ALA A 27 -3.09 12.23 -3.27
N TRP A 28 -1.95 12.46 -2.61
CA TRP A 28 -1.35 11.49 -1.70
C TRP A 28 -2.36 11.04 -0.63
N PRO A 29 -2.51 9.72 -0.41
CA PRO A 29 -3.41 9.23 0.60
C PRO A 29 -2.90 9.52 2.00
N ILE A 30 -3.82 9.85 2.89
CA ILE A 30 -3.55 10.09 4.30
C ILE A 30 -3.61 8.79 5.11
N ARG A 31 -3.04 8.80 6.32
CA ARG A 31 -3.05 7.65 7.25
C ARG A 31 -4.42 6.95 7.38
N LYS A 32 -5.51 7.72 7.49
CA LYS A 32 -6.87 7.14 7.61
C LYS A 32 -7.28 6.33 6.38
N GLN A 33 -6.88 6.76 5.18
CA GLN A 33 -7.21 6.06 3.94
C GLN A 33 -6.41 4.76 3.81
N HIS A 34 -5.12 4.78 4.19
CA HIS A 34 -4.33 3.55 4.31
C HIS A 34 -4.93 2.56 5.32
N ALA A 35 -5.34 3.03 6.50
CA ALA A 35 -5.97 2.16 7.48
C ALA A 35 -7.26 1.51 6.93
N ALA A 36 -8.08 2.28 6.20
CA ALA A 36 -9.31 1.77 5.60
C ALA A 36 -9.06 0.66 4.57
N THR A 37 -7.93 0.67 3.86
CA THR A 37 -7.57 -0.41 2.91
C THR A 37 -6.98 -1.64 3.60
N LEU A 38 -6.32 -1.46 4.75
CA LEU A 38 -5.69 -2.54 5.51
C LEU A 38 -6.65 -3.30 6.42
N VAL A 39 -7.68 -2.65 6.98
CA VAL A 39 -8.69 -3.29 7.84
C VAL A 39 -9.35 -4.54 7.22
N PRO A 40 -9.88 -4.51 5.98
CA PRO A 40 -10.49 -5.70 5.38
C PRO A 40 -9.49 -6.82 5.13
N VAL A 41 -8.26 -6.48 4.72
CA VAL A 41 -7.18 -7.44 4.49
C VAL A 41 -6.79 -8.14 5.79
N ARG A 42 -6.63 -7.38 6.89
CA ARG A 42 -6.33 -7.93 8.22
C ARG A 42 -7.41 -8.89 8.71
N ARG A 43 -8.69 -8.54 8.52
CA ARG A 43 -9.82 -9.40 8.90
C ARG A 43 -9.83 -10.71 8.12
N ALA A 44 -9.53 -10.66 6.82
CA ALA A 44 -9.53 -11.86 5.97
C ALA A 44 -8.34 -12.79 6.25
N LEU A 45 -7.22 -12.25 6.75
CA LEU A 45 -5.95 -12.96 6.90
C LEU A 45 -5.50 -13.08 8.37
N THR A 46 -6.46 -13.12 9.29
CA THR A 46 -6.16 -13.23 10.71
C THR A 46 -5.37 -14.51 10.99
N GLY A 47 -4.25 -14.38 11.71
CA GLY A 47 -3.35 -15.50 12.01
C GLY A 47 -2.38 -15.87 10.88
N GLN A 48 -2.39 -15.16 9.75
CA GLN A 48 -1.47 -15.39 8.64
C GLN A 48 -0.45 -14.26 8.50
N VAL A 49 0.76 -14.59 8.04
CA VAL A 49 1.78 -13.59 7.73
C VAL A 49 1.45 -12.90 6.42
N VAL A 50 1.53 -11.57 6.40
CA VAL A 50 1.28 -10.75 5.22
C VAL A 50 2.47 -9.84 4.97
N THR A 51 3.10 -10.00 3.81
CA THR A 51 4.19 -9.11 3.38
C THR A 51 3.59 -7.93 2.61
N ALA A 52 3.57 -6.73 3.19
CA ALA A 52 3.10 -5.53 2.51
C ALA A 52 4.22 -4.81 1.76
N ARG A 53 3.95 -4.41 0.51
CA ARG A 53 4.85 -3.57 -0.28
C ARG A 53 4.49 -2.10 -0.10
N THR A 54 5.49 -1.26 0.13
CA THR A 54 5.33 0.21 0.07
C THR A 54 4.97 0.66 -1.34
N PHE A 55 4.56 1.91 -1.52
CA PHE A 55 4.08 2.35 -2.82
C PHE A 55 5.14 2.20 -3.91
N ASP A 56 4.81 1.37 -4.88
CA ASP A 56 5.54 1.16 -6.13
C ASP A 56 4.63 1.47 -7.32
N PHE A 57 4.38 2.76 -7.53
CA PHE A 57 3.75 3.25 -8.75
C PHE A 57 4.73 3.12 -9.91
N ALA A 58 4.27 2.48 -10.98
CA ALA A 58 4.99 2.36 -12.25
C ALA A 58 4.38 3.35 -13.27
N ASP A 59 5.15 3.71 -14.29
CA ASP A 59 4.78 4.69 -15.30
C ASP A 59 3.47 4.37 -16.04
N ASP A 60 3.14 3.08 -16.18
CA ASP A 60 1.89 2.59 -16.79
C ASP A 60 0.68 2.68 -15.85
N LYS A 61 0.89 2.94 -14.56
CA LYS A 61 -0.12 2.93 -13.49
C LYS A 61 0.10 4.08 -12.51
N LEU A 62 0.27 5.29 -13.05
CA LEU A 62 0.37 6.49 -12.25
C LEU A 62 -1.01 7.05 -11.91
N PRO A 63 -1.26 7.41 -10.64
CA PRO A 63 -2.45 8.17 -10.29
C PRO A 63 -2.41 9.59 -10.88
N PRO A 64 -3.58 10.19 -11.17
CA PRO A 64 -3.69 11.52 -11.80
C PRO A 64 -2.74 12.57 -11.23
N PHE A 65 -2.63 12.68 -9.90
CA PHE A 65 -1.79 13.68 -9.25
C PHE A 65 -0.28 13.49 -9.46
N LEU A 66 0.17 12.27 -9.75
CA LEU A 66 1.56 11.99 -10.11
C LEU A 66 1.81 12.17 -11.61
N ALA A 67 0.80 11.91 -12.44
CA ALA A 67 0.87 12.11 -13.88
C ALA A 67 0.93 13.60 -14.24
N GLU A 68 0.12 14.43 -13.57
CA GLU A 68 0.05 15.88 -13.79
C GLU A 68 1.31 16.61 -13.31
N GLY A 69 2.01 16.09 -12.29
CA GLY A 69 3.24 16.69 -11.74
C GLY A 69 4.53 16.41 -12.52
N ARG A 70 4.47 15.74 -13.68
CA ARG A 70 5.66 15.31 -14.45
C ARG A 70 6.34 16.39 -15.30
N GLU A 71 5.84 17.63 -15.30
CA GLU A 71 6.28 18.77 -16.14
C GLU A 71 7.74 19.27 -15.92
N GLY A 72 8.67 18.47 -15.38
CA GLY A 72 10.05 18.91 -15.13
C GLY A 72 11.12 17.82 -14.99
N GLY A 73 10.79 16.55 -15.20
CA GLY A 73 11.74 15.45 -15.10
C GLY A 73 11.11 14.16 -14.59
N ARG A 74 11.78 13.01 -14.84
CA ARG A 74 11.33 11.71 -14.33
C ARG A 74 11.45 11.72 -12.80
N LEU A 75 10.32 11.97 -12.12
CA LEU A 75 10.16 11.54 -10.73
C LEU A 75 10.59 10.07 -10.66
N GLY A 76 11.44 9.73 -9.69
CA GLY A 76 11.86 8.34 -9.48
C GLY A 76 10.65 7.41 -9.32
N ARG A 77 10.86 6.10 -9.38
CA ARG A 77 9.80 5.09 -9.16
C ARG A 77 9.99 4.39 -7.81
N GLY A 78 8.92 3.86 -7.24
CA GLY A 78 8.99 3.09 -5.99
C GLY A 78 9.58 3.89 -4.82
N LEU A 79 10.58 3.32 -4.14
CA LEU A 79 11.16 3.94 -2.95
C LEU A 79 11.73 5.35 -3.17
N PRO A 80 12.50 5.65 -4.24
CA PRO A 80 12.91 7.02 -4.56
C PRO A 80 11.77 8.04 -4.61
N LEU A 81 10.62 7.68 -5.22
CA LEU A 81 9.43 8.56 -5.26
C LEU A 81 8.92 8.84 -3.85
N MET A 82 8.82 7.79 -3.05
CA MET A 82 8.34 7.86 -1.69
C MET A 82 9.27 8.67 -0.79
N LEU A 83 10.58 8.53 -0.96
CA LEU A 83 11.57 9.31 -0.22
C LEU A 83 11.54 10.81 -0.59
N ALA A 84 11.13 11.14 -1.82
CA ALA A 84 10.90 12.52 -2.24
C ALA A 84 9.62 13.12 -1.64
N GLN A 85 8.78 12.33 -0.96
CA GLN A 85 7.48 12.72 -0.39
C GLN A 85 7.37 12.23 1.07
N PRO A 86 8.13 12.84 1.99
CA PRO A 86 8.33 12.33 3.35
C PRO A 86 7.04 12.18 4.17
N ASP A 87 6.06 13.07 3.98
CA ASP A 87 4.78 13.00 4.70
C ASP A 87 3.94 11.81 4.24
N ALA A 88 3.84 11.58 2.93
CA ALA A 88 3.15 10.42 2.36
C ALA A 88 3.84 9.11 2.78
N PHE A 89 5.18 9.11 2.83
CA PHE A 89 5.96 7.99 3.36
C PHE A 89 5.64 7.71 4.83
N ALA A 90 5.65 8.74 5.67
CA ALA A 90 5.35 8.61 7.09
C ALA A 90 3.92 8.08 7.31
N ASP A 91 2.93 8.55 6.54
CA ASP A 91 1.54 8.11 6.66
C ASP A 91 1.35 6.64 6.25
N GLN A 92 2.00 6.20 5.18
CA GLN A 92 2.01 4.80 4.78
C GLN A 92 2.65 3.92 5.85
N PHE A 93 3.85 4.28 6.33
CA PHE A 93 4.58 3.50 7.33
C PHE A 93 3.84 3.42 8.66
N ARG A 94 3.33 4.55 9.17
CA ARG A 94 2.55 4.57 10.41
C ARG A 94 1.32 3.67 10.31
N SER A 95 0.66 3.63 9.15
CA SER A 95 -0.50 2.77 8.93
C SER A 95 -0.14 1.29 8.91
N LEU A 96 0.94 0.92 8.23
CA LEU A 96 1.44 -0.45 8.20
C LEU A 96 1.89 -0.93 9.59
N LEU A 97 2.64 -0.11 10.33
CA LEU A 97 3.08 -0.42 11.69
C LEU A 97 1.91 -0.56 12.65
N SER A 98 0.90 0.33 12.56
CA SER A 98 -0.30 0.22 13.40
C SER A 98 -1.06 -1.07 13.10
N ALA A 99 -1.23 -1.42 11.82
CA ALA A 99 -1.90 -2.65 11.43
C ALA A 99 -1.16 -3.90 11.91
N GLY A 100 0.19 -3.87 11.92
CA GLY A 100 1.02 -4.96 12.42
C GLY A 100 0.98 -5.10 13.94
N ALA A 101 1.02 -3.98 14.69
CA ALA A 101 0.95 -4.00 16.16
C ALA A 101 -0.38 -4.57 16.68
N ASP A 102 -1.46 -4.33 15.95
CA ASP A 102 -2.80 -4.87 16.27
C ASP A 102 -3.00 -6.33 15.81
N THR A 103 -1.94 -7.00 15.35
CA THR A 103 -1.97 -8.39 14.88
C THR A 103 -1.08 -9.25 15.76
N THR A 104 -1.68 -10.14 16.57
CA THR A 104 -0.93 -11.16 17.29
C THR A 104 -0.46 -12.22 16.30
N CYS A 105 0.85 -12.32 16.07
CA CYS A 105 1.42 -13.48 15.41
C CYS A 105 1.15 -14.69 16.33
N GLY A 106 0.51 -15.73 15.81
CA GLY A 106 0.24 -16.95 16.58
C GLY A 106 1.53 -17.53 17.14
N SER A 107 1.53 -17.77 18.45
CA SER A 107 2.54 -18.55 19.19
C SER A 107 2.51 -20.02 18.82
#